data_AF-A0A5R9L2C7-F1
#
_entry.id   AF-A0A5R9L2C7-F1
#
_cell.length_a   1.000
_cell.length_b   1.000
_cell.length_c   1.000
_cell.angle_alpha   90.00
_cell.angle_beta   90.00
_cell.angle_gamma   90.00
#
_symmetry.space_group_name_H-M   'P 1'
#
loop_
_entity.id
_entity.type
_entity.pdbx_description
1 polymer ?
#
loop_
_entity_poly.entity_id
_entity_poly.type
_entity_poly.pdbx_seq_one_letter_code
_entity_poly.pdbx_strand_id
1 'polypeptide(L)'
;MLFFAMLACVLVLFAGTSLSLTKTCGLSGPLRFPVAFALVLVILSYGYYLGLLFQIQIGILLLSLGLPPILYLAFEKYKSRQLNLSFPKKIGSKNLAVLLAILVLTIRFNKYVYRWGDWDAWAIWNLHAKFLFYPEHWRNIFTASLAETHPDYPLMLPSLIALFWRGLGFVTPLVPVAIAHLVLLAIPVTVYLALKRAMHSFAALLSLLIFCVDTTFIHIGGSQYADTLVAFFVLMTFVLYQETKVSSNRRLVFVLGIVAGSTSWIKNEGMLFFLVFSFSFLCFHFKKPAVIFRYILGALIPFIIVIHFKLKLAPANDLIHGGREKDLLSLISDPNRYWLIIKHFTMTGITDYWIMLLLVMIVLINKMPVIRTLPFMAISLVLVGYILVYLTTPHDLDWHLGASVDRLFHHIYPAAVYLFLLKFSENREIRLWS
;
A
#
# COMPACT_ATOMS: atom_id res chain seq x y z
N MET A 1 -19.70 -15.62 -18.65
CA MET A 1 -18.61 -15.44 -17.66
C MET A 1 -17.36 -14.96 -18.40
N LEU A 2 -16.64 -13.95 -17.88
CA LEU A 2 -15.47 -13.34 -18.55
C LEU A 2 -14.15 -13.65 -17.82
N PHE A 3 -14.13 -14.71 -17.01
CA PHE A 3 -13.01 -15.04 -16.14
C PHE A 3 -11.67 -15.17 -16.89
N PHE A 4 -11.63 -15.93 -17.99
CA PHE A 4 -10.40 -16.08 -18.77
C PHE A 4 -9.94 -14.79 -19.42
N ALA A 5 -10.87 -13.96 -19.92
CA ALA A 5 -10.55 -12.65 -20.49
C ALA A 5 -9.98 -11.71 -19.42
N MET A 6 -10.53 -11.74 -18.21
CA MET A 6 -10.02 -10.98 -17.07
C MET A 6 -8.63 -11.46 -16.65
N LEU A 7 -8.41 -12.77 -16.52
CA LEU A 7 -7.10 -13.31 -16.16
C LEU A 7 -6.05 -12.96 -17.22
N ALA A 8 -6.38 -13.09 -18.51
CA ALA A 8 -5.52 -12.67 -19.61
C ALA A 8 -5.22 -11.16 -19.54
N CYS A 9 -6.21 -10.32 -19.27
CA CYS A 9 -6.03 -8.88 -19.10
C CYS A 9 -5.03 -8.56 -17.98
N VAL A 10 -5.18 -9.19 -16.81
CA VAL A 10 -4.27 -9.01 -15.66
C VAL A 10 -2.84 -9.44 -16.02
N LEU A 11 -2.66 -10.60 -16.65
CA LEU A 11 -1.34 -11.12 -17.02
C LEU A 11 -0.64 -10.22 -18.05
N VAL A 12 -1.38 -9.75 -19.06
CA VAL A 12 -0.82 -8.86 -20.10
C VAL A 12 -0.52 -7.48 -19.51
N LEU A 13 -1.40 -6.93 -18.67
CA LEU A 13 -1.13 -5.68 -17.94
C LEU A 13 0.15 -5.80 -17.12
N PHE A 14 0.33 -6.89 -16.39
CA PHE A 14 1.53 -7.13 -15.59
C PHE A 14 2.79 -7.23 -16.46
N ALA A 15 2.75 -8.02 -17.54
CA ALA A 15 3.88 -8.18 -18.45
C ALA A 15 4.25 -6.87 -19.15
N GLY A 16 3.25 -6.14 -19.69
CA GLY A 16 3.43 -4.87 -20.37
C GLY A 16 3.97 -3.78 -19.42
N THR A 17 3.40 -3.69 -18.22
CA THR A 17 3.87 -2.73 -17.20
C THR A 17 5.29 -3.03 -16.74
N SER A 18 5.62 -4.30 -16.49
CA SER A 18 6.97 -4.72 -16.10
C SER A 18 8.02 -4.43 -17.19
N LEU A 19 7.67 -4.69 -18.45
CA LEU A 19 8.55 -4.35 -19.58
C LEU A 19 8.71 -2.82 -19.71
N SER A 20 7.61 -2.07 -19.60
CA SER A 20 7.64 -0.62 -19.65
C SER A 20 8.51 -0.02 -18.55
N LEU A 21 8.43 -0.50 -17.31
CA LEU A 21 9.31 -0.05 -16.23
C LEU A 21 10.79 -0.22 -16.56
N THR A 22 11.15 -1.31 -17.24
CA THR A 22 12.54 -1.54 -17.66
C THR A 22 12.94 -0.61 -18.81
N LYS A 23 12.15 -0.57 -19.88
CA LYS A 23 12.48 0.14 -21.12
C LYS A 23 12.33 1.65 -21.01
N THR A 24 11.31 2.11 -20.30
CA THR A 24 10.94 3.53 -20.23
C THR A 24 11.47 4.20 -18.97
N CYS A 25 11.43 3.53 -17.82
CA CYS A 25 11.81 4.09 -16.52
C CYS A 25 13.21 3.67 -16.06
N GLY A 26 13.87 2.74 -16.77
CA GLY A 26 15.21 2.26 -16.41
C GLY A 26 15.24 1.38 -15.17
N LEU A 27 14.08 0.95 -14.64
CA LEU A 27 14.00 0.07 -13.48
C LEU A 27 14.19 -1.38 -13.94
N SER A 28 15.44 -1.83 -13.92
CA SER A 28 15.84 -3.18 -14.29
C SER A 28 15.93 -4.13 -13.09
N GLY A 29 15.98 -5.43 -13.38
CA GLY A 29 16.10 -6.47 -12.35
C GLY A 29 14.77 -6.81 -11.66
N PRO A 30 14.79 -7.72 -10.65
CA PRO A 30 13.58 -8.29 -10.09
C PRO A 30 12.68 -7.29 -9.35
N LEU A 31 13.21 -6.16 -8.84
CA LEU A 31 12.43 -5.14 -8.14
C LEU A 31 11.32 -4.53 -9.01
N ARG A 32 11.43 -4.61 -10.34
CA ARG A 32 10.37 -4.16 -11.25
C ARG A 32 9.05 -4.93 -11.09
N PHE A 33 9.09 -6.18 -10.62
CA PHE A 33 7.91 -7.02 -10.50
C PHE A 33 6.93 -6.55 -9.42
N PRO A 34 7.36 -6.27 -8.17
CA PRO A 34 6.44 -5.69 -7.18
C PRO A 34 6.00 -4.27 -7.54
N VAL A 35 6.84 -3.47 -8.21
CA VAL A 35 6.41 -2.15 -8.74
C VAL A 35 5.33 -2.32 -9.81
N ALA A 36 5.50 -3.26 -10.74
CA ALA A 36 4.49 -3.60 -11.74
C ALA A 36 3.21 -4.11 -11.09
N PHE A 37 3.31 -4.94 -10.05
CA PHE A 37 2.15 -5.41 -9.28
C PHE A 37 1.35 -4.24 -8.68
N ALA A 38 2.02 -3.30 -8.00
CA ALA A 38 1.37 -2.11 -7.45
C ALA A 38 0.66 -1.28 -8.55
N LEU A 39 1.33 -1.06 -9.69
CA LEU A 39 0.74 -0.33 -10.81
C LEU A 39 -0.43 -1.07 -11.48
N VAL A 40 -0.41 -2.41 -11.52
CA VAL A 40 -1.55 -3.19 -12.01
C VAL A 40 -2.74 -3.04 -11.08
N LEU A 41 -2.55 -3.10 -9.75
CA LEU A 41 -3.63 -2.85 -8.78
C LEU A 41 -4.24 -1.46 -8.97
N VAL A 42 -3.39 -0.44 -9.16
CA VAL A 42 -3.78 0.93 -9.53
C VAL A 42 -4.66 0.93 -10.78
N ILE A 43 -4.16 0.40 -11.90
CA ILE A 43 -4.84 0.46 -13.20
C ILE A 43 -6.19 -0.28 -13.14
N LEU A 44 -6.23 -1.48 -12.55
CA LEU A 44 -7.46 -2.27 -12.43
C LEU A 44 -8.49 -1.56 -11.57
N SER A 45 -8.07 -1.02 -10.42
CA SER A 45 -8.97 -0.36 -9.49
C SER A 45 -9.57 0.93 -10.06
N TYR A 46 -8.73 1.83 -10.56
CA TYR A 46 -9.20 3.07 -11.18
C TYR A 46 -10.00 2.80 -12.45
N GLY A 47 -9.55 1.86 -13.29
CA GLY A 47 -10.27 1.45 -14.49
C GLY A 47 -11.67 0.93 -14.16
N TYR A 48 -11.81 0.10 -13.13
CA TYR A 48 -13.12 -0.41 -12.71
C TYR A 48 -14.02 0.70 -12.16
N TYR A 49 -13.49 1.57 -11.30
CA TYR A 49 -14.25 2.72 -10.79
C TYR A 49 -14.73 3.66 -11.91
N LEU A 50 -13.86 3.99 -12.86
CA LEU A 50 -14.25 4.79 -14.04
C LEU A 50 -15.26 4.04 -14.91
N GLY A 51 -15.13 2.73 -15.04
CA GLY A 51 -16.11 1.88 -15.70
C GLY A 51 -17.50 1.97 -15.05
N LEU A 52 -17.57 1.98 -13.73
CA LEU A 52 -18.83 2.19 -12.99
C LEU A 52 -19.38 3.61 -13.16
N LEU A 53 -18.51 4.62 -13.18
CA LEU A 53 -18.90 6.02 -13.34
C LEU A 53 -19.53 6.29 -14.71
N PHE A 54 -18.94 5.73 -15.77
CA PHE A 54 -19.34 5.91 -17.16
C PHE A 54 -20.18 4.75 -17.71
N GLN A 55 -20.67 3.85 -16.84
CA GLN A 55 -21.50 2.70 -17.22
C GLN A 55 -20.88 1.82 -18.34
N ILE A 56 -19.56 1.68 -18.34
CA ILE A 56 -18.83 0.89 -19.32
C ILE A 56 -19.05 -0.60 -19.04
N GLN A 57 -19.49 -1.34 -20.05
CA GLN A 57 -19.64 -2.78 -19.97
C GLN A 57 -18.30 -3.46 -19.65
N ILE A 58 -18.32 -4.46 -18.77
CA ILE A 58 -17.11 -5.14 -18.28
C ILE A 58 -16.25 -5.72 -19.41
N GLY A 59 -16.84 -6.23 -20.49
CA GLY A 59 -16.08 -6.73 -21.64
C GLY A 59 -15.29 -5.61 -22.34
N ILE A 60 -15.92 -4.46 -22.55
CA ILE A 60 -15.28 -3.27 -23.15
C ILE A 60 -14.19 -2.73 -22.22
N LEU A 61 -14.44 -2.70 -20.91
CA LEU A 61 -13.43 -2.29 -19.93
C LEU A 61 -12.19 -3.21 -20.02
N LEU A 62 -12.37 -4.53 -19.99
CA LEU A 62 -11.25 -5.48 -20.06
C LEU A 62 -10.47 -5.35 -21.38
N LEU A 63 -11.15 -5.10 -22.50
CA LEU A 63 -10.51 -4.81 -23.78
C LEU A 63 -9.72 -3.50 -23.74
N SER A 64 -10.29 -2.43 -23.18
CA SER A 64 -9.62 -1.12 -23.06
C SER A 64 -8.37 -1.16 -22.19
N LEU A 65 -8.38 -2.00 -21.14
CA LEU A 65 -7.24 -2.19 -20.25
C LEU A 65 -6.21 -3.16 -20.85
N GLY A 66 -6.65 -4.19 -21.57
CA GLY A 66 -5.79 -5.25 -22.12
C GLY A 66 -5.14 -4.91 -23.47
N LEU A 67 -5.81 -4.16 -24.33
CA LEU A 67 -5.32 -3.88 -25.68
C LEU A 67 -4.04 -3.03 -25.71
N PRO A 68 -3.91 -1.92 -24.95
CA PRO A 68 -2.68 -1.13 -24.95
C PRO A 68 -1.42 -1.92 -24.57
N PRO A 69 -1.39 -2.73 -23.49
CA PRO A 69 -0.21 -3.55 -23.19
C PRO A 69 0.03 -4.66 -24.21
N ILE A 70 -1.00 -5.25 -24.84
CA ILE A 70 -0.81 -6.20 -25.96
C ILE A 70 -0.07 -5.51 -27.11
N LEU A 71 -0.56 -4.35 -27.54
CA LEU A 71 0.05 -3.59 -28.63
C LEU A 71 1.48 -3.17 -28.29
N TYR A 72 1.73 -2.72 -27.06
CA TYR A 72 3.07 -2.38 -26.60
C TYR A 72 4.03 -3.59 -26.63
N LEU A 73 3.60 -4.75 -26.12
CA LEU A 73 4.41 -5.97 -26.14
C LEU A 73 4.67 -6.45 -27.57
N ALA A 74 3.67 -6.38 -28.46
CA ALA A 74 3.82 -6.72 -29.87
C ALA A 74 4.79 -5.80 -30.60
N PHE A 75 4.69 -4.49 -30.35
CA PHE A 75 5.61 -3.48 -30.89
C PHE A 75 7.06 -3.71 -30.42
N GLU A 76 7.27 -3.96 -29.13
CA GLU A 76 8.61 -4.25 -28.59
C GLU A 76 9.15 -5.57 -29.17
N LYS A 77 8.32 -6.60 -29.36
CA LYS A 77 8.71 -7.86 -30.00
C LYS A 77 9.18 -7.64 -31.42
N TYR A 78 8.43 -6.86 -32.18
CA TYR A 78 8.76 -6.50 -33.56
C TYR A 78 10.08 -5.72 -33.63
N LYS A 79 10.26 -4.73 -32.75
CA LYS A 79 11.44 -3.87 -32.71
C LYS A 79 12.71 -4.60 -32.27
N SER A 80 12.64 -5.46 -31.25
CA SER A 80 13.84 -6.07 -30.67
C SER A 80 14.27 -7.38 -31.35
N ARG A 81 13.40 -8.02 -32.15
CA ARG A 81 13.56 -9.40 -32.69
C ARG A 81 13.89 -10.49 -31.64
N GLN A 82 13.95 -10.12 -30.37
CA GLN A 82 14.21 -10.97 -29.22
C GLN A 82 13.34 -10.47 -28.08
N LEU A 83 12.27 -11.21 -27.79
CA LEU A 83 11.51 -11.07 -26.55
C LEU A 83 11.79 -12.35 -25.77
N ASN A 84 13.01 -12.47 -25.27
CA ASN A 84 13.43 -13.63 -24.48
C ASN A 84 12.82 -13.49 -23.08
N LEU A 85 11.63 -14.04 -22.90
CA LEU A 85 11.11 -14.44 -21.60
C LEU A 85 11.91 -15.67 -21.16
N SER A 86 13.14 -15.46 -20.71
CA SER A 86 13.95 -16.55 -20.14
C SER A 86 13.60 -16.71 -18.66
N PHE A 87 13.05 -17.87 -18.31
CA PHE A 87 13.00 -18.30 -16.92
C PHE A 87 14.41 -18.63 -16.45
N PRO A 88 14.79 -18.29 -15.22
CA PRO A 88 16.11 -18.64 -14.69
C PRO A 88 16.26 -20.17 -14.68
N LYS A 89 17.23 -20.68 -15.46
CA LYS A 89 17.46 -22.14 -15.63
C LYS A 89 17.97 -22.86 -14.37
N LYS A 90 18.40 -22.14 -13.34
CA LYS A 90 18.83 -22.70 -12.04
C LYS A 90 18.25 -21.89 -10.88
N ILE A 91 17.62 -22.59 -9.94
CA ILE A 91 17.19 -22.03 -8.66
C ILE A 91 18.42 -22.02 -7.74
N GLY A 92 19.09 -20.88 -7.60
CA GLY A 92 20.17 -20.75 -6.63
C GLY A 92 19.63 -20.84 -5.19
N SER A 93 20.50 -21.13 -4.21
CA SER A 93 20.14 -21.19 -2.78
C SER A 93 19.42 -19.93 -2.27
N LYS A 94 19.68 -18.77 -2.86
CA LYS A 94 19.01 -17.49 -2.57
C LYS A 94 17.55 -17.45 -3.03
N ASN A 95 17.20 -18.18 -4.10
CA ASN A 95 15.82 -18.32 -4.55
C ASN A 95 15.06 -19.31 -3.65
N LEU A 96 15.75 -20.31 -3.09
CA LEU A 96 15.17 -21.24 -2.12
C LEU A 96 14.70 -20.52 -0.85
N ALA A 97 15.48 -19.57 -0.32
CA ALA A 97 15.09 -18.79 0.86
C ALA A 97 13.78 -17.99 0.64
N VAL A 98 13.63 -17.38 -0.55
CA VAL A 98 12.39 -16.66 -0.89
C VAL A 98 11.21 -17.63 -1.03
N LEU A 99 11.41 -18.77 -1.69
CA LEU A 99 10.36 -19.80 -1.83
C LEU A 99 9.94 -20.37 -0.47
N LEU A 100 10.90 -20.62 0.43
CA LEU A 100 10.63 -21.08 1.79
C LEU A 100 9.88 -20.01 2.59
N ALA A 101 10.29 -18.74 2.49
CA ALA A 101 9.58 -17.64 3.12
C ALA A 101 8.13 -17.54 2.62
N ILE A 102 7.91 -17.63 1.30
CA ILE A 102 6.57 -17.66 0.70
C ILE A 102 5.75 -18.83 1.25
N LEU A 103 6.34 -20.03 1.33
CA LEU A 103 5.67 -21.21 1.88
C LEU A 103 5.28 -21.00 3.34
N VAL A 104 6.22 -20.56 4.19
CA VAL A 104 5.99 -20.30 5.62
C VAL A 104 4.89 -19.24 5.80
N LEU A 105 5.01 -18.11 5.11
CA LEU A 105 4.01 -17.04 5.15
C LEU A 105 2.63 -17.53 4.69
N THR A 106 2.58 -18.38 3.66
CA THR A 106 1.33 -18.96 3.17
C THR A 106 0.70 -19.89 4.20
N ILE A 107 1.48 -20.81 4.78
CA ILE A 107 0.97 -21.72 5.82
C ILE A 107 0.43 -20.92 7.01
N ARG A 108 1.18 -19.89 7.45
CA ARG A 108 0.77 -19.05 8.57
C ARG A 108 -0.43 -18.15 8.24
N PHE A 109 -0.50 -17.58 7.04
CA PHE A 109 -1.67 -16.84 6.56
C PHE A 109 -2.94 -17.69 6.62
N ASN A 110 -2.86 -18.96 6.18
CA ASN A 110 -3.99 -19.89 6.24
C ASN A 110 -4.48 -20.19 7.66
N LYS A 111 -3.66 -19.96 8.70
CA LYS A 111 -4.08 -20.08 10.10
C LYS A 111 -4.99 -18.94 10.55
N TYR A 112 -4.83 -17.75 9.98
CA TYR A 112 -5.51 -16.53 10.42
C TYR A 112 -6.60 -16.06 9.46
N VAL A 113 -6.67 -16.61 8.25
CA VAL A 113 -7.68 -16.19 7.27
C VAL A 113 -9.05 -16.78 7.58
N TYR A 114 -10.05 -15.91 7.67
CA TYR A 114 -11.47 -16.30 7.77
C TYR A 114 -12.16 -16.20 6.41
N ARG A 115 -13.28 -16.91 6.23
CA ARG A 115 -14.02 -16.94 4.95
C ARG A 115 -14.32 -15.54 4.40
N TRP A 116 -14.76 -14.61 5.23
CA TRP A 116 -15.10 -13.24 4.83
C TRP A 116 -14.21 -12.18 5.49
N GLY A 117 -13.07 -12.61 6.04
CA GLY A 117 -12.20 -11.80 6.88
C GLY A 117 -12.82 -11.49 8.24
N ASP A 118 -12.15 -10.60 8.96
CA ASP A 118 -12.60 -10.11 10.28
C ASP A 118 -13.66 -9.01 10.11
N TRP A 119 -14.04 -8.34 11.20
CA TRP A 119 -15.15 -7.38 11.25
C TRP A 119 -15.14 -6.35 10.10
N ASP A 120 -14.06 -5.57 9.94
CA ASP A 120 -14.00 -4.53 8.91
C ASP A 120 -14.03 -5.13 7.48
N ALA A 121 -13.56 -6.36 7.29
CA ALA A 121 -13.57 -7.02 5.98
C ALA A 121 -14.97 -7.27 5.48
N TRP A 122 -15.84 -7.88 6.28
CA TRP A 122 -17.21 -8.14 5.83
C TRP A 122 -18.11 -6.92 5.98
N ALA A 123 -17.90 -6.07 6.99
CA ALA A 123 -18.76 -4.92 7.28
C ALA A 123 -18.48 -3.70 6.37
N ILE A 124 -17.23 -3.53 5.91
CA ILE A 124 -16.82 -2.39 5.08
C ILE A 124 -16.39 -2.90 3.70
N TRP A 125 -15.27 -3.62 3.62
CA TRP A 125 -14.56 -3.84 2.36
C TRP A 125 -15.31 -4.73 1.37
N ASN A 126 -15.76 -5.90 1.83
CA ASN A 126 -16.53 -6.86 1.03
C ASN A 126 -17.96 -6.39 0.82
N LEU A 127 -18.55 -5.65 1.77
CA LEU A 127 -19.87 -5.03 1.60
C LEU A 127 -19.83 -4.01 0.46
N HIS A 128 -18.86 -3.10 0.47
CA HIS A 128 -18.66 -2.12 -0.59
C HIS A 128 -18.46 -2.82 -1.93
N ALA A 129 -17.60 -3.85 -1.98
CA ALA A 129 -17.39 -4.65 -3.19
C ALA A 129 -18.68 -5.27 -3.72
N LYS A 130 -19.59 -5.68 -2.84
CA LYS A 130 -20.89 -6.25 -3.22
C LYS A 130 -21.79 -5.20 -3.86
N PHE A 131 -21.82 -3.96 -3.36
CA PHE A 131 -22.50 -2.85 -4.05
C PHE A 131 -21.86 -2.59 -5.43
N LEU A 132 -20.53 -2.54 -5.49
CA LEU A 132 -19.80 -2.30 -6.74
C LEU A 132 -19.97 -3.44 -7.77
N PHE A 133 -20.36 -4.65 -7.34
CA PHE A 133 -20.67 -5.76 -8.24
C PHE A 133 -21.98 -5.54 -9.04
N TYR A 134 -22.90 -4.71 -8.52
CA TYR A 134 -24.16 -4.34 -9.16
C TYR A 134 -24.12 -2.90 -9.70
N PRO A 135 -23.69 -2.67 -10.96
CA PRO A 135 -23.37 -1.35 -11.51
C PRO A 135 -24.57 -0.41 -11.66
N GLU A 136 -25.80 -0.92 -11.61
CA GLU A 136 -26.99 -0.06 -11.64
C GLU A 136 -27.29 0.58 -10.27
N HIS A 137 -26.78 -0.02 -9.19
CA HIS A 137 -27.14 0.33 -7.81
C HIS A 137 -25.93 0.60 -6.91
N TRP A 138 -24.72 0.62 -7.46
CA TRP A 138 -23.50 0.71 -6.66
C TRP A 138 -23.41 1.97 -5.80
N ARG A 139 -24.08 3.06 -6.20
CA ARG A 139 -24.12 4.32 -5.44
C ARG A 139 -24.98 4.23 -4.17
N ASN A 140 -25.78 3.19 -4.01
CA ASN A 140 -26.62 3.00 -2.81
C ASN A 140 -25.79 2.80 -1.54
N ILE A 141 -24.49 2.48 -1.66
CA ILE A 141 -23.58 2.44 -0.51
C ILE A 141 -23.44 3.79 0.19
N PHE A 142 -23.64 4.91 -0.52
CA PHE A 142 -23.45 6.27 0.04
C PHE A 142 -24.70 6.83 0.73
N THR A 143 -25.67 5.97 1.05
CA THR A 143 -26.91 6.38 1.72
C THR A 143 -26.71 6.51 3.22
N ALA A 144 -27.50 7.38 3.86
CA ALA A 144 -27.40 7.62 5.32
C ALA A 144 -27.67 6.36 6.16
N SER A 145 -28.46 5.40 5.65
CA SER A 145 -28.71 4.12 6.31
C SER A 145 -27.48 3.22 6.45
N LEU A 146 -26.40 3.54 5.73
CA LEU A 146 -25.14 2.78 5.76
C LEU A 146 -23.99 3.62 6.33
N ALA A 147 -24.28 4.68 7.10
CA ALA A 147 -23.25 5.54 7.68
C ALA A 147 -22.20 4.77 8.52
N GLU A 148 -22.64 3.75 9.26
CA GLU A 148 -21.78 2.90 10.10
C GLU A 148 -20.86 1.96 9.30
N THR A 149 -20.99 1.89 7.98
CA THR A 149 -20.13 1.04 7.12
C THR A 149 -18.95 1.81 6.55
N HIS A 150 -18.67 3.01 7.07
CA HIS A 150 -17.65 3.93 6.56
C HIS A 150 -17.75 4.17 5.03
N PRO A 151 -18.92 4.58 4.50
CA PRO A 151 -19.11 4.82 3.07
C PRO A 151 -18.25 5.96 2.52
N ASP A 152 -17.59 6.74 3.38
CA ASP A 152 -16.59 7.73 2.99
C ASP A 152 -15.22 7.11 2.69
N TYR A 153 -14.99 5.83 2.96
CA TYR A 153 -13.73 5.16 2.67
C TYR A 153 -13.52 4.96 1.16
N PRO A 154 -12.31 5.26 0.64
CA PRO A 154 -11.96 5.05 -0.75
C PRO A 154 -12.15 3.62 -1.25
N LEU A 155 -12.34 3.48 -2.56
CA LEU A 155 -12.82 2.23 -3.15
C LEU A 155 -11.73 1.35 -3.78
N MET A 156 -10.43 1.51 -3.46
CA MET A 156 -9.40 0.71 -4.15
C MET A 156 -9.62 -0.79 -3.99
N LEU A 157 -9.63 -1.26 -2.74
CA LEU A 157 -9.83 -2.67 -2.40
C LEU A 157 -11.22 -3.18 -2.85
N PRO A 158 -12.35 -2.47 -2.56
CA PRO A 158 -13.67 -2.85 -3.06
C PRO A 158 -13.73 -3.00 -4.58
N SER A 159 -13.09 -2.08 -5.33
CA SER A 159 -13.10 -2.11 -6.81
C SER A 159 -12.35 -3.31 -7.36
N LEU A 160 -11.22 -3.69 -6.73
CA LEU A 160 -10.49 -4.89 -7.10
C LEU A 160 -11.34 -6.14 -6.87
N ILE A 161 -11.92 -6.30 -5.68
CA ILE A 161 -12.76 -7.45 -5.34
C ILE A 161 -13.96 -7.55 -6.30
N ALA A 162 -14.66 -6.44 -6.52
CA ALA A 162 -15.82 -6.38 -7.40
C ALA A 162 -15.47 -6.70 -8.84
N LEU A 163 -14.36 -6.17 -9.38
CA LEU A 163 -13.87 -6.50 -10.72
C LEU A 163 -13.68 -8.01 -10.89
N PHE A 164 -13.04 -8.67 -9.93
CA PHE A 164 -12.82 -10.11 -9.96
C PHE A 164 -14.12 -10.92 -9.85
N TRP A 165 -15.04 -10.52 -8.98
CA TRP A 165 -16.38 -11.12 -8.94
C TRP A 165 -17.14 -10.94 -10.24
N ARG A 166 -17.08 -9.77 -10.89
CA ARG A 166 -17.72 -9.52 -12.20
C ARG A 166 -17.15 -10.43 -13.28
N GLY A 167 -15.84 -10.64 -13.30
CA GLY A 167 -15.20 -11.58 -14.23
C GLY A 167 -15.70 -13.02 -14.01
N LEU A 168 -15.81 -13.44 -12.75
CA LEU A 168 -16.35 -14.75 -12.35
C LEU A 168 -17.86 -14.87 -12.62
N GLY A 169 -18.62 -13.79 -12.52
CA GLY A 169 -20.08 -13.78 -12.61
C GLY A 169 -20.81 -14.08 -11.32
N PHE A 170 -20.10 -14.28 -10.19
CA PHE A 170 -20.68 -14.52 -8.87
C PHE A 170 -19.77 -14.04 -7.75
N VAL A 171 -20.36 -13.82 -6.57
CA VAL A 171 -19.67 -13.40 -5.35
C VAL A 171 -19.08 -14.63 -4.63
N THR A 172 -17.80 -14.57 -4.28
CA THR A 172 -17.09 -15.67 -3.63
C THR A 172 -16.04 -15.18 -2.62
N PRO A 173 -15.85 -15.86 -1.48
CA PRO A 173 -14.81 -15.51 -0.51
C PRO A 173 -13.38 -15.68 -1.05
N LEU A 174 -13.18 -16.46 -2.12
CA LEU A 174 -11.85 -16.74 -2.65
C LEU A 174 -11.13 -15.49 -3.19
N VAL A 175 -11.89 -14.52 -3.73
CA VAL A 175 -11.33 -13.30 -4.31
C VAL A 175 -10.69 -12.40 -3.24
N PRO A 176 -11.40 -11.95 -2.18
CA PRO A 176 -10.76 -11.12 -1.16
C PRO A 176 -9.63 -11.85 -0.42
N VAL A 177 -9.76 -13.17 -0.18
CA VAL A 177 -8.68 -14.01 0.36
C VAL A 177 -7.43 -13.97 -0.54
N ALA A 178 -7.59 -14.18 -1.85
CA ALA A 178 -6.48 -14.17 -2.79
C ALA A 178 -5.80 -12.80 -2.89
N ILE A 179 -6.59 -11.72 -2.91
CA ILE A 179 -6.05 -10.35 -2.92
C ILE A 179 -5.25 -10.08 -1.65
N ALA A 180 -5.81 -10.39 -0.47
CA ALA A 180 -5.13 -10.20 0.81
C ALA A 180 -3.81 -11.00 0.88
N HIS A 181 -3.83 -12.26 0.44
CA HIS A 181 -2.63 -13.11 0.41
C HIS A 181 -1.55 -12.58 -0.52
N LEU A 182 -1.91 -12.18 -1.75
CA LEU A 182 -0.96 -11.63 -2.71
C LEU A 182 -0.32 -10.33 -2.21
N VAL A 183 -1.11 -9.44 -1.59
CA VAL A 183 -0.62 -8.19 -1.01
C VAL A 183 0.30 -8.46 0.19
N LEU A 184 -0.08 -9.39 1.07
CA LEU A 184 0.77 -9.81 2.19
C LEU A 184 2.12 -10.34 1.70
N LEU A 185 2.14 -11.20 0.66
CA LEU A 185 3.39 -11.74 0.11
C LEU A 185 4.23 -10.69 -0.62
N ALA A 186 3.58 -9.70 -1.25
CA ALA A 186 4.27 -8.65 -1.98
C ALA A 186 5.16 -7.79 -1.09
N ILE A 187 4.78 -7.57 0.18
CA ILE A 187 5.54 -6.78 1.16
C ILE A 187 6.95 -7.35 1.42
N PRO A 188 7.12 -8.56 2.00
CA PRO A 188 8.44 -9.12 2.32
C PRO A 188 9.27 -9.35 1.06
N VAL A 189 8.64 -9.72 -0.07
CA VAL A 189 9.33 -9.85 -1.36
C VAL A 189 9.88 -8.49 -1.80
N THR A 190 9.11 -7.40 -1.66
CA THR A 190 9.58 -6.05 -2.00
C THR A 190 10.75 -5.62 -1.13
N VAL A 191 10.67 -5.81 0.19
CA VAL A 191 11.75 -5.47 1.12
C VAL A 191 13.02 -6.26 0.78
N TYR A 192 12.90 -7.57 0.60
CA TYR A 192 14.02 -8.43 0.21
C TYR A 192 14.66 -7.95 -1.09
N LEU A 193 13.86 -7.73 -2.15
CA LEU A 193 14.38 -7.31 -3.46
C LEU A 193 15.01 -5.92 -3.44
N ALA A 194 14.44 -4.97 -2.69
CA ALA A 194 14.98 -3.63 -2.55
C ALA A 194 16.34 -3.65 -1.82
N LEU A 195 16.45 -4.39 -0.71
CA LEU A 195 17.71 -4.53 0.02
C LEU A 195 18.77 -5.31 -0.78
N LYS A 196 18.36 -6.35 -1.53
CA LYS A 196 19.24 -7.07 -2.46
C LYS A 196 19.79 -6.16 -3.55
N ARG A 197 18.96 -5.27 -4.08
CA ARG A 197 19.36 -4.30 -5.11
C ARG A 197 20.33 -3.26 -4.57
N ALA A 198 20.18 -2.86 -3.31
CA ALA A 198 21.16 -2.06 -2.57
C ALA A 198 22.39 -2.87 -2.12
N MET A 199 22.61 -4.08 -2.64
CA MET A 199 23.75 -4.97 -2.32
C MET A 199 23.80 -5.47 -0.87
N HIS A 200 22.76 -5.27 -0.06
CA HIS A 200 22.71 -5.67 1.35
C HIS A 200 22.08 -7.05 1.54
N SER A 201 22.84 -8.11 1.19
CA SER A 201 22.32 -9.49 1.17
C SER A 201 21.89 -10.02 2.54
N PHE A 202 22.64 -9.72 3.60
CA PHE A 202 22.30 -10.16 4.95
C PHE A 202 21.01 -9.50 5.44
N ALA A 203 20.91 -8.18 5.30
CA ALA A 203 19.71 -7.42 5.66
C ALA A 203 18.48 -7.90 4.87
N ALA A 204 18.64 -8.24 3.59
CA ALA A 204 17.56 -8.82 2.80
C ALA A 204 17.06 -10.14 3.39
N LEU A 205 17.95 -11.09 3.72
CA LEU A 205 17.55 -12.36 4.34
C LEU A 205 16.95 -12.17 5.74
N LEU A 206 17.52 -11.27 6.54
CA LEU A 206 16.98 -10.91 7.85
C LEU A 206 15.56 -10.34 7.73
N SER A 207 15.28 -9.53 6.72
CA SER A 207 13.93 -8.98 6.50
C SER A 207 12.90 -10.09 6.24
N LEU A 208 13.25 -11.14 5.48
CA LEU A 208 12.37 -12.28 5.28
C LEU A 208 12.08 -13.01 6.59
N LEU A 209 13.11 -13.22 7.41
CA LEU A 209 12.95 -13.86 8.72
C LEU A 209 12.00 -13.06 9.62
N ILE A 210 12.21 -11.73 9.71
CA ILE A 210 11.36 -10.81 10.49
C ILE A 210 9.89 -11.01 10.12
N PHE A 211 9.53 -10.89 8.85
CA PHE A 211 8.13 -11.05 8.43
C PHE A 211 7.60 -12.49 8.58
N CYS A 212 8.46 -13.50 8.44
CA CYS A 212 8.05 -14.90 8.61
C CYS A 212 7.71 -15.24 10.06
N VAL A 213 8.35 -14.61 11.05
CA VAL A 213 8.11 -14.87 12.48
C VAL A 213 7.05 -13.94 13.09
N ASP A 214 6.81 -12.78 12.49
CA ASP A 214 5.88 -11.77 12.97
C ASP A 214 4.41 -12.25 12.92
N THR A 215 3.84 -12.52 14.09
CA THR A 215 2.42 -12.94 14.24
C THR A 215 1.45 -11.83 13.88
N THR A 216 1.72 -10.60 14.30
CA THR A 216 0.79 -9.47 14.16
C THR A 216 0.69 -9.05 12.69
N PHE A 217 1.83 -8.95 12.00
CA PHE A 217 1.85 -8.68 10.56
C PHE A 217 1.02 -9.70 9.77
N ILE A 218 1.18 -10.99 10.07
CA ILE A 218 0.46 -12.06 9.37
C ILE A 218 -1.03 -12.07 9.75
N HIS A 219 -1.36 -11.84 11.02
CA HIS A 219 -2.74 -11.75 11.50
C HIS A 219 -3.50 -10.62 10.79
N ILE A 220 -2.95 -9.39 10.80
CA ILE A 220 -3.56 -8.24 10.12
C ILE A 220 -3.61 -8.47 8.60
N GLY A 221 -2.63 -9.17 8.02
CA GLY A 221 -2.73 -9.59 6.62
C GLY A 221 -3.85 -10.59 6.33
N GLY A 222 -4.12 -11.51 7.26
CA GLY A 222 -5.20 -12.50 7.21
C GLY A 222 -6.61 -11.94 7.44
N SER A 223 -6.71 -10.78 8.10
CA SER A 223 -7.98 -10.09 8.39
C SER A 223 -8.77 -9.69 7.14
N GLN A 224 -8.12 -9.59 5.98
CA GLN A 224 -8.64 -9.07 4.70
C GLN A 224 -9.01 -7.58 4.72
N TYR A 225 -8.44 -6.82 5.65
CA TYR A 225 -8.62 -5.37 5.67
C TYR A 225 -7.76 -4.64 4.63
N ALA A 226 -8.10 -3.39 4.35
CA ALA A 226 -7.31 -2.53 3.47
C ALA A 226 -5.96 -2.11 4.07
N ASP A 227 -5.73 -2.29 5.37
CA ASP A 227 -4.53 -1.81 6.08
C ASP A 227 -3.23 -2.41 5.51
N THR A 228 -3.25 -3.69 5.14
CA THR A 228 -2.08 -4.34 4.50
C THR A 228 -1.82 -3.79 3.09
N LEU A 229 -2.87 -3.37 2.38
CA LEU A 229 -2.74 -2.71 1.09
C LEU A 229 -2.18 -1.28 1.24
N VAL A 230 -2.61 -0.53 2.26
CA VAL A 230 -2.00 0.75 2.64
C VAL A 230 -0.51 0.55 2.94
N ALA A 231 -0.18 -0.42 3.79
CA ALA A 231 1.20 -0.72 4.18
C ALA A 231 2.10 -1.05 2.98
N PHE A 232 1.58 -1.83 2.02
CA PHE A 232 2.27 -2.15 0.78
C PHE A 232 2.56 -0.90 -0.07
N PHE A 233 1.58 0.01 -0.23
CA PHE A 233 1.78 1.23 -1.02
C PHE A 233 2.66 2.27 -0.31
N VAL A 234 2.60 2.35 1.03
CA VAL A 234 3.51 3.16 1.84
C VAL A 234 4.96 2.65 1.67
N LEU A 235 5.19 1.34 1.80
CA LEU A 235 6.49 0.72 1.51
C LEU A 235 6.96 1.03 0.09
N MET A 236 6.08 0.82 -0.90
CA MET A 236 6.41 1.04 -2.31
C MET A 236 6.80 2.49 -2.59
N THR A 237 6.14 3.45 -1.94
CA THR A 237 6.47 4.88 -2.03
C THR A 237 7.91 5.14 -1.59
N PHE A 238 8.33 4.59 -0.45
CA PHE A 238 9.70 4.78 0.03
C PHE A 238 10.75 4.03 -0.81
N VAL A 239 10.43 2.81 -1.27
CA VAL A 239 11.31 2.05 -2.16
C VAL A 239 11.53 2.79 -3.49
N LEU A 240 10.46 3.28 -4.11
CA LEU A 240 10.55 4.09 -5.34
C LEU A 240 11.29 5.39 -5.09
N TYR A 241 11.07 6.04 -3.95
CA TYR A 241 11.81 7.25 -3.59
C TYR A 241 13.32 6.98 -3.52
N GLN A 242 13.77 5.87 -2.94
CA GLN A 242 15.19 5.50 -2.94
C GLN A 242 15.70 5.20 -4.35
N GLU A 243 14.93 4.51 -5.18
CA GLU A 243 15.29 4.27 -6.58
C GLU A 243 15.40 5.56 -7.39
N THR A 244 14.61 6.61 -7.09
CA THR A 244 14.76 7.92 -7.76
C THR A 244 16.05 8.65 -7.42
N LYS A 245 16.72 8.29 -6.31
CA LYS A 245 18.03 8.85 -5.96
C LYS A 245 19.17 8.18 -6.72
N VAL A 246 19.02 6.89 -7.01
CA VAL A 246 20.02 6.09 -7.73
C VAL A 246 19.86 6.23 -9.24
N SER A 247 18.62 6.33 -9.73
CA SER A 247 18.33 6.43 -11.16
C SER A 247 18.43 7.87 -11.67
N SER A 248 19.12 8.06 -12.79
CA SER A 248 19.09 9.32 -13.55
C SER A 248 17.75 9.53 -14.29
N ASN A 249 16.91 8.48 -14.37
CA ASN A 249 15.66 8.52 -15.12
C ASN A 249 14.54 9.17 -14.30
N ARG A 250 14.32 10.44 -14.61
CA ARG A 250 13.27 11.27 -14.02
C ARG A 250 11.84 10.77 -14.26
N ARG A 251 11.57 9.77 -15.12
CA ARG A 251 10.24 9.15 -15.27
C ARG A 251 9.85 8.33 -14.04
N LEU A 252 10.83 7.84 -13.27
CA LEU A 252 10.54 7.12 -12.03
C LEU A 252 9.90 8.02 -10.96
N VAL A 253 10.17 9.33 -11.01
CA VAL A 253 9.52 10.33 -10.16
C VAL A 253 8.02 10.47 -10.46
N PHE A 254 7.63 10.32 -11.73
CA PHE A 254 6.22 10.27 -12.13
C PHE A 254 5.54 9.01 -11.58
N VAL A 255 6.20 7.84 -11.67
CA VAL A 255 5.71 6.59 -11.07
C VAL A 255 5.59 6.72 -9.55
N LEU A 256 6.56 7.36 -8.89
CA LEU A 256 6.49 7.69 -7.46
C LEU A 256 5.24 8.51 -7.13
N GLY A 257 4.93 9.53 -7.95
CA GLY A 257 3.70 10.33 -7.79
C GLY A 257 2.43 9.50 -7.91
N ILE A 258 2.34 8.60 -8.89
CA ILE A 258 1.19 7.69 -9.05
C ILE A 258 1.02 6.80 -7.81
N VAL A 259 2.09 6.16 -7.36
CA VAL A 259 2.05 5.22 -6.24
C VAL A 259 1.75 5.94 -4.93
N ALA A 260 2.44 7.05 -4.64
CA ALA A 260 2.19 7.87 -3.46
C ALA A 260 0.75 8.39 -3.47
N GLY A 261 0.30 8.97 -4.58
CA GLY A 261 -1.07 9.43 -4.75
C GLY A 261 -2.10 8.33 -4.54
N SER A 262 -1.83 7.12 -5.02
CA SER A 262 -2.78 6.00 -4.92
C SER A 262 -3.00 5.48 -3.50
N THR A 263 -2.14 5.83 -2.54
CA THR A 263 -2.44 5.55 -1.12
C THR A 263 -3.74 6.21 -0.69
N SER A 264 -4.06 7.39 -1.23
CA SER A 264 -5.31 8.11 -0.97
C SER A 264 -6.54 7.38 -1.50
N TRP A 265 -6.41 6.45 -2.45
CA TRP A 265 -7.53 5.66 -2.97
C TRP A 265 -7.79 4.36 -2.19
N ILE A 266 -6.98 4.04 -1.18
CA ILE A 266 -7.09 2.79 -0.41
C ILE A 266 -7.93 2.98 0.86
N LYS A 267 -7.57 3.97 1.68
CA LYS A 267 -8.15 4.25 3.01
C LYS A 267 -7.90 5.72 3.38
N ASN A 268 -8.64 6.27 4.33
CA ASN A 268 -8.46 7.66 4.78
C ASN A 268 -7.04 7.92 5.35
N GLU A 269 -6.45 6.97 6.07
CA GLU A 269 -5.08 7.04 6.57
C GLU A 269 -4.05 7.10 5.45
N GLY A 270 -4.36 6.46 4.30
CA GLY A 270 -3.57 6.61 3.09
C GLY A 270 -3.62 8.03 2.52
N MET A 271 -4.73 8.76 2.68
CA MET A 271 -4.79 10.19 2.31
C MET A 271 -3.86 11.02 3.20
N LEU A 272 -3.87 10.78 4.52
CA LEU A 272 -2.96 11.44 5.45
C LEU A 272 -1.50 11.18 5.05
N PHE A 273 -1.15 9.92 4.77
CA PHE A 273 0.19 9.58 4.28
C PHE A 273 0.53 10.33 2.98
N PHE A 274 -0.36 10.34 1.98
CA PHE A 274 -0.11 11.04 0.72
C PHE A 274 0.15 12.54 0.92
N LEU A 275 -0.65 13.20 1.75
CA LEU A 275 -0.49 14.63 2.04
C LEU A 275 0.85 14.91 2.73
N VAL A 276 1.16 14.14 3.77
CA VAL A 276 2.39 14.30 4.54
C VAL A 276 3.65 13.95 3.72
N PHE A 277 3.61 12.87 2.94
CA PHE A 277 4.71 12.50 2.07
C PHE A 277 4.91 13.54 0.97
N SER A 278 3.83 14.03 0.35
CA SER A 278 3.90 15.09 -0.67
C SER A 278 4.48 16.37 -0.09
N PHE A 279 4.01 16.81 1.08
CA PHE A 279 4.57 17.96 1.77
C PHE A 279 6.07 17.80 2.02
N SER A 280 6.48 16.66 2.60
CA SER A 280 7.89 16.34 2.83
C SER A 280 8.68 16.32 1.51
N PHE A 281 8.12 15.76 0.45
CA PHE A 281 8.74 15.73 -0.89
C PHE A 281 8.98 17.13 -1.45
N LEU A 282 7.98 18.00 -1.38
CA LEU A 282 8.07 19.39 -1.81
C LEU A 282 9.12 20.15 -1.00
N CYS A 283 9.11 20.03 0.34
CA CYS A 283 10.10 20.66 1.21
C CYS A 283 11.54 20.22 0.89
N PHE A 284 11.78 18.94 0.61
CA PHE A 284 13.12 18.44 0.29
C PHE A 284 13.56 18.72 -1.15
N HIS A 285 12.62 18.98 -2.08
CA HIS A 285 12.92 19.21 -3.50
C HIS A 285 12.56 20.62 -3.97
N PHE A 286 12.34 21.58 -3.07
CA PHE A 286 11.90 22.95 -3.40
C PHE A 286 12.81 23.65 -4.41
N LYS A 287 14.13 23.36 -4.40
CA LYS A 287 15.11 23.88 -5.37
C LYS A 287 15.13 23.11 -6.71
N LYS A 288 14.28 22.10 -6.90
CA LYS A 288 14.25 21.19 -8.07
C LYS A 288 12.86 21.16 -8.70
N PRO A 289 12.39 22.27 -9.32
CA PRO A 289 11.02 22.38 -9.84
C PRO A 289 10.68 21.31 -10.88
N ALA A 290 11.64 20.90 -11.72
CA ALA A 290 11.42 19.84 -12.70
C ALA A 290 11.14 18.45 -12.07
N VAL A 291 11.65 18.20 -10.86
CA VAL A 291 11.39 16.96 -10.10
C VAL A 291 10.00 17.06 -9.47
N ILE A 292 9.67 18.19 -8.85
CA ILE A 292 8.35 18.47 -8.28
C ILE A 292 7.26 18.34 -9.34
N PHE A 293 7.43 18.98 -10.49
CA PHE A 293 6.46 18.95 -11.57
C PHE A 293 6.14 17.52 -12.02
N ARG A 294 7.15 16.67 -12.18
CA ARG A 294 6.94 15.26 -12.58
C ARG A 294 6.23 14.44 -11.50
N TYR A 295 6.55 14.69 -10.23
CA TYR A 295 5.85 14.06 -9.12
C TYR A 295 4.37 14.45 -9.11
N ILE A 296 4.07 15.76 -9.21
CA ILE A 296 2.71 16.28 -9.25
C ILE A 296 1.93 15.71 -10.44
N LEU A 297 2.55 15.66 -11.63
CA LEU A 297 1.92 15.05 -12.81
C LEU A 297 1.53 13.58 -12.57
N GLY A 298 2.37 12.82 -11.85
CA GLY A 298 2.05 11.44 -11.48
C GLY A 298 0.91 11.34 -10.46
N ALA A 299 0.92 12.23 -9.46
CA ALA A 299 -0.08 12.26 -8.40
C ALA A 299 -1.45 12.82 -8.87
N LEU A 300 -1.50 13.50 -10.02
CA LEU A 300 -2.69 14.19 -10.51
C LEU A 300 -3.87 13.24 -10.73
N ILE A 301 -3.64 12.06 -11.33
CA ILE A 301 -4.73 11.11 -11.60
C ILE A 301 -5.34 10.57 -10.29
N PRO A 302 -4.56 10.00 -9.35
CA PRO A 302 -5.09 9.62 -8.04
C PRO A 302 -5.83 10.75 -7.33
N PHE A 303 -5.24 11.95 -7.35
CA PHE A 303 -5.80 13.12 -6.68
C PHE A 303 -7.18 13.51 -7.25
N ILE A 304 -7.31 13.61 -8.56
CA ILE A 304 -8.59 13.96 -9.21
C ILE A 304 -9.67 12.93 -8.86
N ILE A 305 -9.33 11.63 -8.87
CA ILE A 305 -10.30 10.58 -8.57
C ILE A 305 -10.76 10.65 -7.12
N VAL A 306 -9.83 10.83 -6.17
CA VAL A 306 -10.17 10.99 -4.76
C VAL A 306 -11.01 12.25 -4.50
N ILE A 307 -10.65 13.38 -5.13
CA ILE A 307 -11.43 14.61 -4.98
C ILE A 307 -12.83 14.45 -5.56
N HIS A 308 -12.96 13.86 -6.74
CA HIS A 308 -14.28 13.55 -7.31
C HIS A 308 -15.09 12.68 -6.36
N PHE A 309 -14.52 11.59 -5.86
CA PHE A 309 -15.17 10.69 -4.91
C PHE A 309 -15.61 11.43 -3.64
N LYS A 310 -14.70 12.18 -3.00
CA LYS A 310 -14.99 12.90 -1.75
C LYS A 310 -16.02 14.02 -1.91
N LEU A 311 -16.06 14.69 -3.07
CA LEU A 311 -16.98 15.81 -3.29
C LEU A 311 -18.34 15.39 -3.86
N LYS A 312 -18.43 14.27 -4.59
CA LYS A 312 -19.66 13.88 -5.31
C LYS A 312 -20.35 12.65 -4.75
N LEU A 313 -19.66 11.81 -4.00
CA LEU A 313 -20.18 10.51 -3.58
C LEU A 313 -20.07 10.30 -2.07
N ALA A 314 -18.89 10.50 -1.50
CA ALA A 314 -18.64 10.21 -0.10
C ALA A 314 -19.51 11.12 0.79
N PRO A 315 -20.23 10.56 1.78
CA PRO A 315 -20.80 11.37 2.83
C PRO A 315 -19.70 11.97 3.71
N ALA A 316 -20.10 12.91 4.57
CA ALA A 316 -19.18 13.58 5.46
C ALA A 316 -18.56 12.59 6.45
N ASN A 317 -17.27 12.75 6.75
CA ASN A 317 -16.55 11.83 7.63
C ASN A 317 -17.09 11.92 9.07
N ASP A 318 -17.29 10.76 9.68
CA ASP A 318 -17.80 10.54 11.03
C ASP A 318 -16.96 11.22 12.12
N LEU A 319 -15.64 11.22 11.99
CA LEU A 319 -14.74 11.87 12.97
C LEU A 319 -14.89 13.39 12.97
N ILE A 320 -15.38 13.99 11.88
CA ILE A 320 -15.61 15.44 11.74
C ILE A 320 -17.06 15.80 12.08
N HIS A 321 -18.03 14.97 11.69
CA HIS A 321 -19.46 15.29 11.72
C HIS A 321 -20.31 14.42 12.65
N GLY A 322 -19.73 13.47 13.38
CA GLY A 322 -20.42 12.50 14.24
C GLY A 322 -21.02 13.06 15.53
N GLY A 323 -21.49 14.31 15.55
CA GLY A 323 -22.15 14.92 16.70
C GLY A 323 -21.24 14.98 17.93
N ARG A 324 -20.26 15.90 17.93
CA ARG A 324 -19.37 16.09 19.09
C ARG A 324 -20.14 16.70 20.27
N GLU A 325 -20.27 15.95 21.35
CA GLU A 325 -20.84 16.46 22.61
C GLU A 325 -19.90 17.49 23.29
N LYS A 326 -18.58 17.29 23.15
CA LYS A 326 -17.53 18.13 23.74
C LYS A 326 -16.91 19.05 22.70
N ASP A 327 -16.65 20.30 23.08
CA ASP A 327 -15.89 21.22 22.24
C ASP A 327 -14.43 20.74 22.07
N LEU A 328 -13.83 21.02 20.91
CA LEU A 328 -12.46 20.65 20.56
C LEU A 328 -11.45 21.11 21.58
N LEU A 329 -11.61 22.32 22.13
CA LEU A 329 -10.68 22.84 23.13
C LEU A 329 -10.66 21.96 24.38
N SER A 330 -11.85 21.51 24.83
CA SER A 330 -11.97 20.65 26.01
C SER A 330 -11.32 19.28 25.80
N LEU A 331 -11.41 18.71 24.59
CA LEU A 331 -10.75 17.46 24.23
C LEU A 331 -9.22 17.61 24.22
N ILE A 332 -8.72 18.67 23.58
CA ILE A 332 -7.28 18.92 23.46
C ILE A 332 -6.67 19.29 24.81
N SER A 333 -7.41 19.94 25.71
CA SER A 333 -6.91 20.30 27.03
C SER A 333 -6.93 19.17 28.05
N ASP A 334 -7.54 18.01 27.75
CA ASP A 334 -7.69 16.89 28.69
C ASP A 334 -6.39 16.06 28.81
N PRO A 335 -5.65 16.14 29.93
CA PRO A 335 -4.39 15.40 30.10
C PRO A 335 -4.56 13.88 30.06
N ASN A 336 -5.74 13.37 30.44
CA ASN A 336 -6.01 11.93 30.47
C ASN A 336 -5.98 11.33 29.06
N ARG A 337 -6.39 12.10 28.05
CA ARG A 337 -6.36 11.64 26.65
C ARG A 337 -4.94 11.39 26.18
N TYR A 338 -4.00 12.28 26.51
CA TYR A 338 -2.58 12.08 26.19
C TYR A 338 -2.02 10.84 26.89
N TRP A 339 -2.36 10.64 28.17
CA TRP A 339 -1.93 9.45 28.91
C TRP A 339 -2.45 8.15 28.27
N LEU A 340 -3.73 8.10 27.90
CA LEU A 340 -4.32 6.94 27.22
C LEU A 340 -3.64 6.66 25.88
N ILE A 341 -3.41 7.70 25.07
CA ILE A 341 -2.70 7.56 23.79
C ILE A 341 -1.29 7.00 24.02
N ILE A 342 -0.51 7.57 24.95
CA ILE A 342 0.84 7.11 25.27
C ILE A 342 0.83 5.65 25.74
N LYS A 343 -0.11 5.29 26.63
CA LYS A 343 -0.28 3.93 27.14
C LYS A 343 -0.52 2.95 26.01
N HIS A 344 -1.52 3.19 25.16
CA HIS A 344 -1.86 2.29 24.05
C HIS A 344 -0.72 2.20 23.02
N PHE A 345 -0.14 3.32 22.60
CA PHE A 345 0.97 3.32 21.63
C PHE A 345 2.19 2.56 22.17
N THR A 346 2.50 2.74 23.45
CA THR A 346 3.64 2.08 24.10
C THR A 346 3.37 0.59 24.26
N MET A 347 2.19 0.21 24.75
CA MET A 347 1.80 -1.19 24.90
C MET A 347 1.84 -1.91 23.55
N THR A 348 1.14 -1.41 22.54
CA THR A 348 1.14 -1.99 21.18
C THR A 348 2.54 -2.03 20.57
N GLY A 349 3.35 -0.99 20.78
CA GLY A 349 4.75 -0.99 20.35
C GLY A 349 5.58 -2.11 20.99
N ILE A 350 5.35 -2.41 22.27
CA ILE A 350 6.07 -3.45 23.03
C ILE A 350 5.52 -4.84 22.74
N THR A 351 4.20 -5.02 22.66
CA THR A 351 3.56 -6.33 22.50
C THR A 351 3.62 -6.81 21.06
N ASP A 352 3.26 -5.93 20.13
CA ASP A 352 2.97 -6.32 18.75
C ASP A 352 4.07 -5.92 17.77
N TYR A 353 4.80 -4.85 18.06
CA TYR A 353 5.82 -4.28 17.15
C TYR A 353 7.21 -4.12 17.79
N TRP A 354 7.58 -5.03 18.71
CA TRP A 354 8.84 -4.95 19.46
C TRP A 354 10.10 -4.92 18.58
N ILE A 355 10.06 -5.56 17.41
CA ILE A 355 11.16 -5.50 16.43
C ILE A 355 11.42 -4.05 16.00
N MET A 356 10.36 -3.26 15.83
CA MET A 356 10.50 -1.84 15.48
C MET A 356 11.12 -1.04 16.63
N LEU A 357 10.76 -1.33 17.89
CA LEU A 357 11.41 -0.73 19.05
C LEU A 357 12.91 -1.07 19.11
N LEU A 358 13.29 -2.32 18.85
CA LEU A 358 14.70 -2.72 18.77
C LEU A 358 15.44 -1.94 17.67
N LEU A 359 14.86 -1.81 16.48
CA LEU A 359 15.45 -1.06 15.37
C LEU A 359 15.61 0.43 15.70
N VAL A 360 14.62 1.03 16.35
CA VAL A 360 14.68 2.43 16.83
C VAL A 360 15.79 2.58 17.89
N MET A 361 15.85 1.69 18.88
CA MET A 361 16.89 1.72 19.91
C MET A 361 18.29 1.61 19.31
N ILE A 362 18.50 0.73 18.33
CA ILE A 362 19.77 0.60 17.62
C ILE A 362 20.14 1.92 16.93
N VAL A 363 19.18 2.59 16.29
CA VAL A 363 19.42 3.90 15.65
C VAL A 363 19.81 4.97 16.65
N LEU A 364 19.13 5.02 17.81
CA LEU A 364 19.39 5.98 18.88
C LEU A 364 20.76 5.75 19.52
N ILE A 365 21.08 4.50 19.89
CA ILE A 365 22.37 4.11 20.49
C ILE A 365 23.52 4.44 19.55
N ASN A 366 23.36 4.18 18.25
CA ASN A 366 24.38 4.46 17.24
C ASN A 366 24.38 5.92 16.75
N LYS A 367 23.55 6.80 17.33
CA LYS A 367 23.42 8.23 16.98
C LYS A 367 23.30 8.47 15.47
N MET A 368 22.56 7.60 14.77
CA MET A 368 22.49 7.64 13.31
C MET A 368 21.68 8.87 12.87
N PRO A 369 22.17 9.67 11.89
CA PRO A 369 21.51 10.91 11.48
C PRO A 369 20.29 10.63 10.59
N VAL A 370 19.21 10.10 11.17
CA VAL A 370 17.95 9.80 10.46
C VAL A 370 16.97 10.97 10.44
N ILE A 371 17.08 11.86 11.44
CA ILE A 371 16.10 12.93 11.71
C ILE A 371 15.96 13.92 10.55
N ARG A 372 17.02 14.10 9.75
CA ARG A 372 17.06 15.05 8.62
C ARG A 372 16.73 14.43 7.27
N THR A 373 16.10 13.27 7.24
CA THR A 373 15.74 12.58 5.99
C THR A 373 14.24 12.71 5.70
N LEU A 374 13.88 12.80 4.41
CA LEU A 374 12.48 12.82 3.99
C LEU A 374 11.68 11.65 4.58
N PRO A 375 12.15 10.38 4.55
CA PRO A 375 11.37 9.27 5.09
C PRO A 375 11.08 9.40 6.58
N PHE A 376 12.05 9.87 7.36
CA PHE A 376 11.84 10.11 8.78
C PHE A 376 10.81 11.22 9.01
N MET A 377 10.94 12.37 8.32
CA MET A 377 9.96 13.47 8.41
C MET A 377 8.55 12.99 8.07
N ALA A 378 8.40 12.21 6.98
CA ALA A 378 7.10 11.69 6.57
C ALA A 378 6.50 10.73 7.61
N ILE A 379 7.27 9.78 8.14
CA ILE A 379 6.78 8.85 9.17
C ILE A 379 6.41 9.59 10.47
N SER A 380 7.25 10.53 10.92
CA SER A 380 6.96 11.33 12.12
C SER A 380 5.69 12.15 11.98
N LEU A 381 5.49 12.81 10.83
CA LEU A 381 4.29 13.60 10.58
C LEU A 381 3.03 12.73 10.44
N VAL A 382 3.13 11.51 9.91
CA VAL A 382 2.01 10.55 9.90
C VAL A 382 1.64 10.14 11.33
N LEU A 383 2.63 9.82 12.17
CA LEU A 383 2.39 9.49 13.59
C LEU A 383 1.75 10.65 14.35
N VAL A 384 2.22 11.89 14.10
CA VAL A 384 1.57 13.10 14.65
C VAL A 384 0.13 13.20 14.17
N GLY A 385 -0.13 12.98 12.88
CA GLY A 385 -1.49 12.97 12.34
C GLY A 385 -2.40 11.94 13.01
N TYR A 386 -1.92 10.72 13.25
CA TYR A 386 -2.66 9.70 13.99
C TYR A 386 -2.97 10.12 15.43
N ILE A 387 -1.98 10.67 16.15
CA ILE A 387 -2.17 11.18 17.50
C ILE A 387 -3.22 12.30 17.53
N LEU A 388 -3.20 13.22 16.55
CA LEU A 388 -4.18 14.30 16.45
C LEU A 388 -5.60 13.77 16.20
N VAL A 389 -5.76 12.72 15.39
CA VAL A 389 -7.06 12.08 15.17
C VAL A 389 -7.61 11.48 16.45
N TYR A 390 -6.79 10.76 17.23
CA TYR A 390 -7.21 10.23 18.54
C TYR A 390 -7.48 11.34 19.55
N LEU A 391 -6.65 12.38 19.58
CA LEU A 391 -6.84 13.48 20.50
C LEU A 391 -8.20 14.16 20.27
N THR A 392 -8.60 14.29 19.00
CA THR A 392 -9.82 14.99 18.58
C THR A 392 -11.02 14.07 18.31
N THR A 393 -10.90 12.75 18.54
CA THR A 393 -11.98 11.81 18.22
C THR A 393 -13.25 12.08 19.06
N PRO A 394 -14.45 12.07 18.43
CA PRO A 394 -15.73 12.18 19.15
C PRO A 394 -16.07 10.93 19.97
N HIS A 395 -15.47 9.78 19.63
CA HIS A 395 -15.77 8.51 20.27
C HIS A 395 -15.07 8.34 21.62
N ASP A 396 -15.48 7.31 22.36
CA ASP A 396 -14.71 6.85 23.52
C ASP A 396 -13.28 6.52 23.09
N LEU A 397 -12.32 7.19 23.72
CA LEU A 397 -10.93 7.15 23.30
C LEU A 397 -10.29 5.79 23.58
N ASP A 398 -10.62 5.15 24.69
CA ASP A 398 -10.03 3.86 25.07
C ASP A 398 -10.50 2.76 24.12
N TRP A 399 -11.81 2.74 23.82
CA TRP A 399 -12.37 1.87 22.79
C TRP A 399 -11.76 2.13 21.41
N HIS A 400 -11.69 3.39 20.97
CA HIS A 400 -11.17 3.73 19.64
C HIS A 400 -9.69 3.33 19.50
N LEU A 401 -8.87 3.59 20.52
CA LEU A 401 -7.48 3.14 20.55
C LEU A 401 -7.39 1.61 20.52
N GLY A 402 -8.10 0.93 21.42
CA GLY A 402 -8.08 -0.54 21.52
C GLY A 402 -8.56 -1.25 20.26
N ALA A 403 -9.43 -0.60 19.47
CA ALA A 403 -9.96 -1.15 18.24
C ALA A 403 -9.10 -0.90 17.00
N SER A 404 -8.11 0.00 17.02
CA SER A 404 -7.46 0.45 15.75
C SER A 404 -5.97 0.77 15.82
N VAL A 405 -5.36 0.93 17.00
CA VAL A 405 -3.96 1.38 17.12
C VAL A 405 -2.97 0.41 16.47
N ASP A 406 -3.20 -0.90 16.57
CA ASP A 406 -2.38 -1.94 15.94
C ASP A 406 -2.33 -1.77 14.41
N ARG A 407 -3.47 -1.52 13.79
CA ARG A 407 -3.58 -1.29 12.34
C ARG A 407 -2.84 -0.04 11.88
N LEU A 408 -2.82 1.01 12.70
CA LEU A 408 -2.06 2.22 12.39
C LEU A 408 -0.54 2.00 12.39
N PHE A 409 -0.03 1.17 13.31
CA PHE A 409 1.37 0.75 13.29
C PHE A 409 1.65 -0.13 12.06
N HIS A 410 0.73 -1.02 11.71
CA HIS A 410 0.85 -1.88 10.51
C HIS A 410 1.07 -1.09 9.22
N HIS A 411 0.40 0.06 9.06
CA HIS A 411 0.56 0.93 7.87
C HIS A 411 2.00 1.37 7.61
N ILE A 412 2.77 1.64 8.66
CA ILE A 412 4.14 2.16 8.56
C ILE A 412 5.20 1.09 8.80
N TYR A 413 4.83 -0.02 9.45
CA TYR A 413 5.77 -1.02 9.93
C TYR A 413 6.66 -1.61 8.82
N PRO A 414 6.14 -2.08 7.66
CA PRO A 414 7.01 -2.63 6.62
C PRO A 414 7.99 -1.63 6.03
N ALA A 415 7.55 -0.37 5.86
CA ALA A 415 8.41 0.72 5.41
C ALA A 415 9.50 1.02 6.43
N ALA A 416 9.17 1.05 7.72
CA ALA A 416 10.13 1.26 8.79
C ALA A 416 11.18 0.14 8.82
N VAL A 417 10.78 -1.15 8.76
CA VAL A 417 11.70 -2.29 8.68
C VAL A 417 12.66 -2.13 7.49
N TYR A 418 12.16 -1.80 6.31
CA TYR A 418 12.99 -1.55 5.13
C TYR A 418 13.99 -0.40 5.35
N LEU A 419 13.52 0.76 5.83
CA LEU A 419 14.35 1.96 5.99
C LEU A 419 15.43 1.78 7.07
N PHE A 420 15.09 1.13 8.19
CA PHE A 420 16.05 0.84 9.26
C PHE A 420 17.12 -0.15 8.80
N LEU A 421 16.72 -1.25 8.14
CA LEU A 421 17.67 -2.24 7.64
C LEU A 421 18.59 -1.68 6.55
N LEU A 422 18.06 -0.82 5.66
CA LEU A 422 18.85 -0.10 4.66
C LEU A 422 19.88 0.80 5.35
N LYS A 423 19.43 1.67 6.26
CA LYS A 423 20.30 2.63 6.94
C LYS A 423 21.38 1.97 7.78
N PHE A 424 21.04 0.88 8.47
CA PHE A 424 22.00 0.10 9.26
C PHE A 424 23.08 -0.53 8.38
N SER A 425 22.70 -1.00 7.20
CA SER A 425 23.63 -1.64 6.27
C SER A 425 24.58 -0.62 5.63
N GLU A 426 24.12 0.59 5.34
CA GLU A 426 24.95 1.70 4.85
C GLU A 426 26.05 2.10 5.86
N ASN A 427 25.75 2.10 7.16
CA ASN A 427 26.70 2.54 8.19
C ASN A 427 27.75 1.49 8.56
N ARG A 428 27.51 0.19 8.30
CA ARG A 428 28.44 -0.89 8.67
C ARG A 428 29.66 -1.00 7.75
N GLU A 429 29.62 -0.47 6.53
CA GLU A 429 30.80 -0.40 5.65
C GLU A 429 31.91 0.50 6.22
N ILE A 430 31.60 1.35 7.21
CA ILE A 430 32.59 2.25 7.84
C ILE A 430 33.27 1.64 9.09
N ARG A 431 32.74 0.54 9.67
CA ARG A 431 33.21 0.04 11.00
C ARG A 431 33.77 -1.39 11.03
N LEU A 432 33.82 -2.11 9.91
CA LEU A 432 34.39 -3.46 9.88
C LEU A 432 35.89 -3.49 9.54
N TRP A 433 36.52 -2.32 9.38
CA TRP A 433 37.95 -2.15 9.10
C TRP A 433 38.61 -1.03 9.93
N SER A 434 38.10 -0.79 11.14
CA SER A 434 38.72 0.08 12.15
C SER A 434 38.73 -0.68 13.47
#